data_AF-A0A100WNR5-F1
#
_entry.id   AF-A0A100WNR5-F1
#
_cell.length_a   1.000
_cell.length_b   1.000
_cell.length_c   1.000
_cell.angle_alpha   90.00
_cell.angle_beta   90.00
_cell.angle_gamma   90.00
#
_symmetry.space_group_name_H-M   'P 1'
#
loop_
_entity.id
_entity.type
_entity.pdbx_description
1 polymer ?
#
loop_
_entity_poly.entity_id
_entity_poly.type
_entity_poly.pdbx_seq_one_letter_code
_entity_poly.pdbx_strand_id
1 'polypeptide(L)'
;MAGVRGADNVAGVREGKPFGFDVNIDGKLAVGMDFKPGLPVPSAFTAKPQVQSTYSYLDGVLRETEGQMRLSGVRYRPGGVTVRLGEHPYGRELSTLGLPKRAMLSSSVRNVQMTFADAKEIS
;
A
#
# COMPACT_ATOMS: atom_id res chain seq x y z
N MET A 1 -15.15 -0.06 4.51
CA MET A 1 -13.71 -0.40 4.68
C MET A 1 -13.47 -1.63 3.82
N ALA A 2 -12.76 -1.51 2.69
CA ALA A 2 -12.48 -2.67 1.84
C ALA A 2 -11.39 -3.51 2.51
N GLY A 3 -11.77 -4.65 3.11
CA GLY A 3 -10.80 -5.62 3.57
C GLY A 3 -10.04 -6.19 2.38
N VAL A 4 -8.72 -6.32 2.50
CA VAL A 4 -7.95 -7.13 1.55
C VAL A 4 -8.46 -8.56 1.70
N ARG A 5 -9.06 -9.12 0.64
CA ARG A 5 -9.55 -10.51 0.63
C ARG A 5 -8.38 -11.43 1.05
N GLY A 6 -8.52 -12.13 2.17
CA GLY A 6 -7.51 -13.04 2.71
C GLY A 6 -6.65 -12.50 3.85
N ALA A 7 -6.70 -11.20 4.19
CA ALA A 7 -6.02 -10.68 5.38
C ALA A 7 -6.96 -10.73 6.60
N ASP A 8 -6.53 -11.37 7.68
CA ASP A 8 -7.40 -11.69 8.81
C ASP A 8 -7.66 -10.52 9.76
N ASN A 9 -6.78 -9.51 9.80
CA ASN A 9 -6.74 -8.59 10.93
C ASN A 9 -6.76 -7.10 10.59
N VAL A 10 -7.75 -6.40 11.16
CA VAL A 10 -7.70 -4.95 11.48
C VAL A 10 -6.82 -4.69 12.72
N ALA A 11 -6.66 -5.68 13.61
CA ALA A 11 -5.92 -5.58 14.88
C ALA A 11 -4.39 -5.46 14.74
N GLY A 12 -3.84 -5.66 13.54
CA GLY A 12 -2.39 -5.54 13.30
C GLY A 12 -1.91 -4.09 13.20
N VAL A 13 -2.82 -3.10 13.11
CA VAL A 13 -2.47 -1.69 12.91
C VAL A 13 -2.03 -1.05 14.22
N ARG A 14 -0.85 -0.44 14.19
CA ARG A 14 -0.28 0.36 15.28
C ARG A 14 -0.28 1.82 14.85
N GLU A 15 -1.11 2.63 15.50
CA GLU A 15 -1.15 4.08 15.26
C GLU A 15 -0.08 4.83 16.08
N GLY A 16 0.18 6.09 15.73
CA GLY A 16 1.07 6.97 16.48
C GLY A 16 2.43 7.23 15.81
N LYS A 17 3.48 7.39 16.63
CA LYS A 17 4.84 7.71 16.19
C LYS A 17 5.85 6.91 17.04
N PRO A 18 6.38 5.77 16.55
CA PRO A 18 6.20 5.18 15.22
C PRO A 18 4.80 4.59 14.98
N PHE A 19 4.47 4.30 13.72
CA PHE A 19 3.24 3.60 13.31
C PHE A 19 3.60 2.37 12.48
N GLY A 20 2.69 1.43 12.31
CA GLY A 20 2.97 0.20 11.58
C GLY A 20 1.75 -0.66 11.39
N PHE A 21 1.93 -1.78 10.70
CA PHE A 21 0.90 -2.80 10.58
C PHE A 21 1.54 -4.18 10.40
N ASP A 22 0.80 -5.21 10.79
CA ASP A 22 1.12 -6.60 10.48
C ASP A 22 -0.05 -7.21 9.69
N VAL A 23 0.27 -7.89 8.59
CA VAL A 23 -0.67 -8.64 7.76
C VAL A 23 -0.57 -10.11 8.15
N ASN A 24 -1.67 -10.65 8.66
CA ASN A 24 -1.81 -12.07 8.95
C ASN A 24 -2.78 -12.69 7.96
N ILE A 25 -2.46 -13.90 7.51
CA ILE A 25 -3.26 -14.70 6.56
C ILE A 25 -3.30 -16.11 7.13
N ASP A 26 -4.50 -16.64 7.31
CA ASP A 26 -4.77 -17.91 8.00
C ASP A 26 -4.08 -18.00 9.38
N GLY A 27 -4.10 -16.89 10.14
CA GLY A 27 -3.48 -16.77 11.46
C GLY A 27 -1.96 -16.73 11.48
N LYS A 28 -1.30 -16.73 10.30
CA LYS A 28 0.16 -16.66 10.17
C LYS A 28 0.60 -15.30 9.67
N LEU A 29 1.68 -14.76 10.23
CA LEU A 29 2.28 -13.52 9.75
C LEU A 29 2.78 -13.72 8.31
N ALA A 30 2.33 -12.85 7.40
CA ALA A 30 2.87 -12.75 6.05
C ALA A 30 3.93 -11.64 5.97
N VAL A 31 3.57 -10.43 6.40
CA VAL A 31 4.47 -9.28 6.39
C VAL A 31 4.12 -8.30 7.50
N GLY A 32 5.13 -7.76 8.17
CA GLY A 32 5.03 -6.63 9.10
C GLY A 32 5.81 -5.43 8.57
N MET A 33 5.27 -4.23 8.75
CA MET A 33 5.91 -2.98 8.37
C MET A 33 5.86 -1.97 9.51
N ASP A 34 7.02 -1.41 9.87
CA ASP A 34 7.14 -0.39 10.91
C ASP A 34 7.77 0.89 10.36
N PHE A 35 7.03 1.99 10.52
CA PHE A 35 7.32 3.30 9.95
C PHE A 35 7.74 4.28 11.05
N LYS A 36 8.87 4.94 10.82
CA LYS A 36 9.22 6.15 11.57
C LYS A 36 8.58 7.37 10.92
N PRO A 37 8.21 8.42 11.69
CA PRO A 37 7.60 9.61 11.12
C PRO A 37 8.48 10.25 10.03
N GLY A 38 7.89 10.50 8.86
CA GLY A 38 8.53 11.23 7.77
C GLY A 38 8.36 12.75 7.84
N LEU A 39 9.11 13.45 6.99
CA LEU A 39 9.00 14.89 6.79
C LEU A 39 7.72 15.22 5.99
N PRO A 40 6.94 16.24 6.40
CA PRO A 40 5.74 16.64 5.69
C PRO A 40 6.09 17.19 4.29
N VAL A 41 5.28 16.81 3.30
CA VAL A 41 5.35 17.40 1.96
C VAL A 41 4.35 18.54 1.87
N PRO A 42 4.75 19.74 1.40
CA PRO A 42 3.82 20.84 1.23
C PRO A 42 2.66 20.44 0.31
N SER A 43 1.43 20.71 0.73
CA SER A 43 0.20 20.32 0.00
C SER A 43 0.14 20.89 -1.41
N ALA A 44 0.77 22.05 -1.66
CA ALA A 44 0.90 22.62 -2.99
C ALA A 44 1.50 21.65 -4.03
N PHE A 45 2.33 20.69 -3.59
CA PHE A 45 2.93 19.68 -4.45
C PHE A 45 2.11 18.39 -4.58
N THR A 46 1.11 18.16 -3.71
CA THR A 46 0.41 16.85 -3.63
C THR A 46 -1.12 16.94 -3.71
N ALA A 47 -1.69 18.14 -3.67
CA ALA A 47 -3.14 18.34 -3.55
C ALA A 47 -3.90 18.26 -4.88
N LYS A 48 -3.19 18.31 -6.02
CA LYS A 48 -3.82 18.18 -7.33
C LYS A 48 -4.40 16.77 -7.50
N PRO A 49 -5.64 16.62 -7.99
CA PRO A 49 -6.17 15.32 -8.36
C PRO A 49 -5.23 14.61 -9.34
N GLN A 50 -4.96 13.33 -9.09
CA GLN A 50 -4.18 12.48 -9.99
C GLN A 50 -5.09 11.40 -10.55
N VAL A 51 -5.03 11.18 -11.87
CA VAL A 51 -5.67 10.03 -12.50
C VAL A 51 -4.68 8.88 -12.48
N GLN A 52 -5.10 7.74 -11.95
CA GLN A 52 -4.34 6.49 -11.99
C GLN A 52 -5.21 5.41 -12.64
N SER A 53 -4.76 4.88 -13.76
CA SER A 53 -5.40 3.74 -14.40
C SER A 53 -4.99 2.44 -13.71
N THR A 54 -5.97 1.63 -13.35
CA THR A 54 -5.76 0.25 -12.90
C THR A 54 -6.16 -0.69 -14.03
N TYR A 55 -5.31 -1.65 -14.34
CA TYR A 55 -5.57 -2.65 -15.36
C TYR A 55 -5.87 -3.99 -14.73
N SER A 56 -6.87 -4.70 -15.27
CA SER A 56 -7.21 -6.06 -14.87
C SER A 56 -7.36 -6.92 -16.11
N TYR A 57 -6.94 -8.18 -16.00
CA TYR A 57 -7.10 -9.17 -17.06
C TYR A 57 -7.81 -10.38 -16.48
N LEU A 58 -9.04 -10.62 -16.97
CA LEU A 58 -9.88 -11.72 -16.52
C LEU A 58 -10.73 -12.23 -17.68
N ASP A 59 -10.85 -13.55 -17.79
CA ASP A 59 -11.62 -14.24 -18.84
C ASP A 59 -11.20 -13.85 -20.27
N GLY A 60 -9.90 -13.62 -20.46
CA GLY A 60 -9.35 -13.22 -21.75
C GLY A 60 -9.50 -11.74 -22.09
N VAL A 61 -10.13 -10.94 -21.23
CA VAL A 61 -10.44 -9.53 -21.51
C VAL A 61 -9.60 -8.60 -20.64
N LEU A 62 -8.91 -7.66 -21.30
CA LEU A 62 -8.20 -6.58 -20.65
C LEU A 62 -9.17 -5.41 -20.37
N ARG A 63 -9.18 -4.95 -19.12
CA ARG A 63 -10.01 -3.82 -18.68
C ARG A 63 -9.16 -2.76 -18.02
N GLU A 64 -9.44 -1.51 -18.35
CA GLU A 64 -8.92 -0.32 -17.69
C GLU A 64 -9.99 0.28 -16.77
N THR A 65 -9.61 0.63 -15.55
CA THR A 65 -10.45 1.38 -14.62
C THR A 65 -9.69 2.64 -14.19
N GLU A 66 -10.17 3.79 -14.63
CA GLU A 66 -9.61 5.08 -14.21
C GLU A 66 -10.02 5.39 -12.77
N GLY A 67 -9.03 5.65 -11.92
CA GLY A 67 -9.22 6.16 -10.57
C GLY A 67 -8.78 7.61 -10.46
N GLN A 68 -9.66 8.50 -10.00
CA GLN A 68 -9.27 9.86 -9.60
C GLN A 68 -8.95 9.86 -8.11
N MET A 69 -7.73 10.27 -7.79
CA MET A 69 -7.18 10.24 -6.43
C MET A 69 -6.82 11.63 -5.94
N ARG A 70 -7.17 11.92 -4.69
CA ARG A 70 -6.73 13.11 -3.95
C ARG A 70 -6.06 12.71 -2.64
N LEU A 71 -4.81 13.16 -2.47
CA LEU A 71 -3.98 12.85 -1.31
C LEU A 71 -3.93 14.02 -0.32
N SER A 72 -3.93 13.72 0.98
CA SER A 72 -3.62 14.72 2.00
C SER A 72 -2.73 14.17 3.12
N GLY A 73 -1.90 15.05 3.68
CA GLY A 73 -0.95 14.69 4.74
C GLY A 73 0.17 13.76 4.28
N VAL A 74 0.67 13.94 3.05
CA VAL A 74 1.80 13.17 2.50
C VAL A 74 3.08 13.47 3.29
N ARG A 75 3.85 12.42 3.59
CA ARG A 75 5.18 12.50 4.22
C ARG A 75 6.17 11.61 3.49
N TYR A 76 7.43 12.05 3.38
CA TYR A 76 8.54 11.23 2.89
C TYR A 76 9.59 11.02 3.98
N ARG A 77 10.20 9.84 4.00
CA ARG A 77 11.23 9.46 4.98
C ARG A 77 12.43 8.83 4.28
N PRO A 78 13.60 9.47 4.32
CA PRO A 78 14.86 8.81 3.98
C PRO A 78 15.16 7.67 4.95
N GLY A 79 15.72 6.57 4.47
CA GLY A 79 15.98 5.37 5.27
C GLY A 79 14.79 4.40 5.36
N GLY A 80 13.67 4.72 4.72
CA GLY A 80 12.62 3.76 4.39
C GLY A 80 11.76 3.27 5.55
N VAL A 81 11.35 2.00 5.44
CA VAL A 81 10.49 1.28 6.38
C VAL A 81 11.21 0.01 6.85
N THR A 82 10.95 -0.42 8.09
CA THR A 82 11.41 -1.73 8.54
C THR A 82 10.42 -2.77 8.06
N VAL A 83 10.87 -3.73 7.23
CA VAL A 83 10.05 -4.85 6.74
C VAL A 83 10.45 -6.12 7.47
N ARG A 84 9.46 -6.85 7.98
CA ARG A 84 9.61 -8.16 8.61
C ARG A 84 8.78 -9.16 7.80
N LEU A 85 9.39 -10.23 7.32
CA LEU A 85 8.67 -11.31 6.64
C LEU A 85 8.33 -12.39 7.67
N GLY A 86 7.13 -12.96 7.57
CA GLY A 86 6.75 -14.11 8.38
C GLY A 86 6.81 -15.42 7.59
N GLU A 87 6.44 -16.52 8.25
CA GLU A 87 6.52 -17.88 7.71
C GLU A 87 5.37 -18.27 6.75
N HIS A 88 4.43 -17.37 6.48
CA HIS A 88 3.38 -17.62 5.49
C HIS A 88 3.99 -17.74 4.07
N PRO A 89 3.44 -18.56 3.15
CA PRO A 89 3.91 -18.66 1.76
C PRO A 89 4.14 -17.31 1.05
N TYR A 90 3.25 -16.33 1.24
CA TYR A 90 3.47 -14.96 0.74
C TYR A 90 4.72 -14.28 1.29
N GLY A 91 5.09 -14.53 2.55
CA GLY A 91 6.37 -14.06 3.11
C GLY A 91 7.56 -14.65 2.35
N ARG A 92 7.48 -15.93 1.98
CA ARG A 92 8.49 -16.59 1.15
C ARG A 92 8.53 -16.02 -0.27
N GLU A 93 7.40 -15.78 -0.92
CA GLU A 93 7.35 -15.13 -2.23
C GLU A 93 8.00 -13.74 -2.21
N LEU A 94 7.66 -12.91 -1.21
CA LEU A 94 8.29 -11.60 -0.99
C LEU A 94 9.80 -11.73 -0.78
N SER A 95 10.27 -12.79 -0.11
CA SER A 95 11.71 -13.05 0.03
C SER A 95 12.40 -13.34 -1.31
N THR A 96 11.73 -14.04 -2.23
CA THR A 96 12.27 -14.29 -3.58
C THR A 96 12.36 -13.02 -4.42
N LEU A 97 11.52 -12.02 -4.13
CA LEU A 97 11.60 -10.67 -4.69
C LEU A 97 12.72 -9.81 -4.05
N GLY A 98 13.50 -10.37 -3.11
CA GLY A 98 14.63 -9.73 -2.47
C GLY A 98 14.30 -8.98 -1.19
N LEU A 99 13.11 -9.17 -0.61
CA LEU A 99 12.77 -8.61 0.70
C LEU A 99 13.30 -9.49 1.86
N PRO A 100 13.57 -8.91 3.05
CA PRO A 100 13.62 -7.48 3.32
C PRO A 100 14.90 -6.86 2.76
N LYS A 101 14.76 -5.93 1.81
CA LYS A 101 15.86 -5.06 1.35
C LYS A 101 15.78 -3.74 2.08
N ARG A 102 16.93 -3.10 2.28
CA ARG A 102 16.98 -1.73 2.81
C ARG A 102 16.23 -0.77 1.87
N ALA A 103 15.07 -0.30 2.32
CA ALA A 103 14.32 0.74 1.64
C ALA A 103 15.06 2.08 1.76
N MET A 104 15.43 2.70 0.63
CA MET A 104 16.11 4.00 0.64
C MET A 104 15.16 5.15 0.99
N LEU A 105 13.90 5.03 0.58
CA LEU A 105 12.85 6.02 0.77
C LEU A 105 11.54 5.29 1.10
N SER A 106 10.73 5.90 1.97
CA SER A 106 9.33 5.52 2.15
C SER A 106 8.45 6.77 2.08
N SER A 107 7.21 6.57 1.66
CA SER A 107 6.16 7.59 1.70
C SER A 107 4.98 7.08 2.51
N SER A 108 4.28 7.99 3.15
CA SER A 108 3.02 7.70 3.85
C SER A 108 2.02 8.80 3.57
N VAL A 109 0.76 8.45 3.40
CA VAL A 109 -0.33 9.41 3.20
C VAL A 109 -1.33 9.23 4.33
N ARG A 110 -1.70 10.34 4.98
CA ARG A 110 -2.69 10.30 6.07
C ARG A 110 -4.08 9.96 5.55
N ASN A 111 -4.46 10.49 4.41
CA ASN A 111 -5.78 10.27 3.82
C ASN A 111 -5.71 10.21 2.30
N VAL A 112 -6.38 9.20 1.75
CA VAL A 112 -6.56 8.98 0.32
C VAL A 112 -8.06 9.01 0.05
N GLN A 113 -8.50 9.97 -0.77
CA GLN A 113 -9.83 9.95 -1.35
C GLN A 113 -9.70 9.47 -2.78
N MET A 114 -10.49 8.49 -3.17
CA MET A 114 -10.43 7.89 -4.50
C MET A 114 -11.84 7.64 -5.03
N THR A 115 -12.09 8.03 -6.27
CA THR A 115 -13.29 7.68 -7.03
C THR A 115 -12.88 6.86 -8.24
N PHE A 116 -13.59 5.75 -8.49
CA PHE A 116 -13.31 4.86 -9.60
C PHE A 116 -14.40 5.02 -10.65
N ALA A 117 -14.01 5.17 -11.91
CA ALA A 117 -14.91 5.13 -13.04
C ALA A 117 -15.31 3.68 -13.35
N ASP A 118 -16.23 3.52 -14.31
CA ASP A 118 -16.55 2.18 -14.84
C ASP A 118 -15.33 1.55 -15.52
N ALA A 119 -15.21 0.23 -15.39
CA ALA A 119 -14.20 -0.53 -16.09
C ALA A 119 -14.51 -0.57 -17.59
N LYS A 120 -13.55 -0.17 -18.42
CA LYS A 120 -13.65 -0.15 -19.88
C LYS A 120 -12.80 -1.29 -20.44
N GLU A 121 -13.38 -2.09 -21.32
CA GLU A 121 -12.60 -3.06 -22.10
C GLU A 121 -11.67 -2.31 -23.06
N ILE A 122 -10.42 -2.75 -23.12
CA ILE A 122 -9.40 -2.18 -24.00
C ILE A 122 -8.77 -3.32 -24.82
N SER A 123 -8.54 -3.06 -26.12
CA SER A 123 -8.02 -4.03 -27.09
C SER A 123 -6.58 -3.73 -27.48
#